data_AF-A0A9V1EAR5-F1
#
_entry.id   AF-A0A9V1EAR5-F1
#
_cell.length_a   1.000
_cell.length_b   1.000
_cell.length_c   1.000
_cell.angle_alpha   90.00
_cell.angle_beta   90.00
_cell.angle_gamma   90.00
#
_symmetry.space_group_name_H-M   'P 1'
#
loop_
_entity.id
_entity.type
_entity.pdbx_description
1 polymer ?
#
loop_
_entity_poly.entity_id
_entity_poly.type
_entity_poly.pdbx_seq_one_letter_code
_entity_poly.pdbx_strand_id
1 'polypeptide(L)'
;MEIFFGKMPQQFHYQKDTRVISSSLLDNASMPFHSRFGSFQRKDPQCQEFVKRVIMSHLFKIIMISIVSVNAFFVVLWTDYNTRYNLFTLCEVSELIFVSIYSSEFCMKLYVDPINYWKDGYNLLDIIIIIIIFIPYSLRKFKGKHYPYLNIADGIQSLRILKLITYSRGIRTLITAVGQTAYTVASVIILLFVLMFIFAILGFCLFGVPDRGDPNNWGNLAVAFFTLFSLATVDGWTDLQEQLDNRNLALSRAFTIIFILLASFVFLSMFVGVMIIHTEDSIKKFERELMAERHVTLMEEKQVIVKRQQEEVSRLMQTQKKGDYKSFSELVENFKKTLRHTDPMVLDDFGTSLPFIDVYLSTLDNQDTTICKLQELYCEIAHVLSLMLEDLPQKKQSQSSEKATEQ
;
A
#
# COMPACT_ATOMS: atom_id res chain seq x y z
N MET A 1 -35.53 -45.24 -24.56
CA MET A 1 -36.51 -44.13 -24.68
C MET A 1 -36.29 -43.22 -23.49
N GLU A 2 -35.88 -41.96 -23.61
CA GLU A 2 -35.55 -41.19 -24.81
C GLU A 2 -34.26 -40.39 -24.62
N ILE A 3 -33.58 -40.25 -25.75
CA ILE A 3 -32.54 -39.28 -26.08
C ILE A 3 -33.05 -37.86 -25.84
N PHE A 4 -32.28 -36.96 -25.22
CA PHE A 4 -32.22 -35.58 -25.72
C PHE A 4 -30.90 -34.85 -25.41
N PHE A 5 -30.49 -34.10 -26.43
CA PHE A 5 -29.29 -33.28 -26.61
C PHE A 5 -28.72 -32.50 -25.41
N GLY A 6 -27.40 -32.32 -25.45
CA GLY A 6 -26.70 -31.34 -24.62
C GLY A 6 -26.99 -29.89 -24.99
N LYS A 7 -26.78 -28.98 -24.03
CA LYS A 7 -26.70 -27.53 -24.22
C LYS A 7 -25.33 -27.04 -23.77
N MET A 8 -24.69 -26.22 -24.61
CA MET A 8 -23.44 -25.53 -24.25
C MET A 8 -23.67 -24.56 -23.08
N PRO A 9 -22.65 -24.30 -22.25
CA PRO A 9 -22.73 -23.25 -21.24
C PRO A 9 -22.88 -21.89 -21.91
N GLN A 10 -23.91 -21.14 -21.51
CA GLN A 10 -24.15 -19.78 -21.99
C GLN A 10 -23.02 -18.85 -21.51
N GLN A 11 -22.41 -18.10 -22.43
CA GLN A 11 -21.59 -16.94 -22.08
C GLN A 11 -22.49 -15.87 -21.47
N PHE A 12 -22.57 -15.84 -20.13
CA PHE A 12 -23.14 -14.70 -19.43
C PHE A 12 -22.19 -13.51 -19.55
N HIS A 13 -22.46 -12.65 -20.52
CA HIS A 13 -21.88 -11.31 -20.58
C HIS A 13 -22.29 -10.54 -19.32
N TYR A 14 -21.37 -10.46 -18.35
CA TYR A 14 -21.51 -9.56 -17.21
C TYR A 14 -21.21 -8.14 -17.67
N GLN A 15 -22.20 -7.49 -18.29
CA GLN A 15 -22.12 -6.10 -18.70
C GLN A 15 -22.04 -5.20 -17.45
N LYS A 16 -20.82 -4.86 -17.07
CA LYS A 16 -20.55 -3.91 -16.00
C LYS A 16 -20.79 -2.51 -16.57
N ASP A 17 -21.97 -1.95 -16.31
CA ASP A 17 -22.29 -0.54 -16.59
C ASP A 17 -21.51 0.41 -15.65
N THR A 18 -20.17 0.36 -15.73
CA THR A 18 -19.34 1.53 -15.41
C THR A 18 -19.68 2.60 -16.42
N ARG A 19 -20.50 3.57 -15.99
CA ARG A 19 -20.78 4.80 -16.71
C ARG A 19 -19.45 5.54 -16.94
N VAL A 20 -18.82 5.28 -18.08
CA VAL A 20 -17.59 5.97 -18.51
C VAL A 20 -17.95 7.42 -18.79
N ILE A 21 -17.82 8.25 -17.75
CA ILE A 21 -17.70 9.69 -17.94
C ILE A 21 -16.45 9.88 -18.79
N SER A 22 -16.61 10.56 -19.93
CA SER A 22 -15.61 10.67 -20.99
C SER A 22 -14.31 11.34 -20.50
N SER A 23 -13.35 10.53 -20.07
CA SER A 23 -12.00 11.01 -19.72
C SER A 23 -11.27 11.63 -20.91
N SER A 24 -11.70 11.31 -22.14
CA SER A 24 -11.20 11.87 -23.40
C SER A 24 -11.27 13.40 -23.53
N LEU A 25 -12.05 14.10 -22.70
CA LEU A 25 -12.07 15.58 -22.66
C LEU A 25 -11.20 16.19 -21.54
N LEU A 26 -10.80 15.41 -20.53
CA LEU A 26 -9.90 15.88 -19.46
C LEU A 26 -8.45 15.42 -19.67
N ASP A 27 -8.23 14.23 -20.24
CA ASP A 27 -6.90 13.74 -20.59
C ASP A 27 -6.24 14.63 -21.66
N ASN A 28 -7.02 15.14 -22.63
CA ASN A 28 -6.55 16.08 -23.66
C ASN A 28 -6.32 17.53 -23.16
N ALA A 29 -6.79 17.88 -21.96
CA ALA A 29 -6.61 19.23 -21.40
C ALA A 29 -5.31 19.36 -20.57
N SER A 30 -4.64 18.25 -20.24
CA SER A 30 -3.44 18.22 -19.39
C SER A 30 -2.11 18.11 -20.16
N MET A 31 -2.15 17.78 -21.45
CA MET A 31 -0.97 17.79 -22.34
C MET A 31 -1.03 18.98 -23.31
N PRO A 32 -0.44 20.12 -22.92
CA PRO A 32 0.85 20.44 -23.53
C PRO A 32 1.90 21.01 -22.55
N PHE A 33 1.70 20.87 -21.24
CA PHE A 33 2.66 21.39 -20.25
C PHE A 33 3.83 20.41 -19.99
N HIS A 34 3.55 19.11 -20.01
CA HIS A 34 4.53 18.07 -19.65
C HIS A 34 5.56 17.76 -20.75
N SER A 35 5.32 18.18 -21.99
CA SER A 35 6.24 18.04 -23.14
C SER A 35 7.16 19.25 -23.34
N ARG A 36 6.95 20.36 -22.62
CA ARG A 36 7.79 21.57 -22.71
C ARG A 36 8.97 21.59 -21.73
N PHE A 37 8.89 20.81 -20.65
CA PHE A 37 10.07 20.46 -19.83
C PHE A 37 10.77 19.22 -20.41
N GLY A 38 11.44 19.42 -21.55
CA GLY A 38 12.35 18.41 -22.10
C GLY A 38 13.39 17.98 -21.07
N SER A 39 13.84 16.72 -21.16
CA SER A 39 14.83 16.13 -20.26
C SER A 39 16.05 17.04 -20.09
N PHE A 40 16.18 17.66 -18.92
CA PHE A 40 17.21 18.66 -18.64
C PHE A 40 18.57 17.98 -18.38
N GLN A 41 19.07 17.30 -19.41
CA GLN A 41 20.27 16.48 -19.37
C GLN A 41 21.49 17.42 -19.30
N ARG A 42 21.95 17.67 -18.08
CA ARG A 42 22.98 18.67 -17.77
C ARG A 42 24.36 18.25 -18.27
N LYS A 43 25.17 19.25 -18.62
CA LYS A 43 26.51 19.07 -19.20
C LYS A 43 27.59 18.61 -18.20
N ASP A 44 27.36 18.78 -16.89
CA ASP A 44 28.38 18.57 -15.85
C ASP A 44 28.04 17.43 -14.85
N PRO A 45 27.97 16.16 -15.29
CA PRO A 45 27.58 15.04 -14.44
C PRO A 45 28.57 14.80 -13.28
N GLN A 46 29.86 15.10 -13.47
CA GLN A 46 30.89 14.90 -12.44
C GLN A 46 30.69 15.83 -11.23
N CYS A 47 30.35 17.11 -11.47
CA CYS A 47 30.07 18.06 -10.41
C CYS A 47 28.76 17.72 -9.68
N GLN A 48 27.72 17.32 -10.43
CA GLN A 48 26.45 16.87 -9.86
C GLN A 48 26.63 15.66 -8.93
N GLU A 49 27.36 14.62 -9.36
CA GLU A 49 27.64 13.44 -8.54
C GLU A 49 28.54 13.75 -7.32
N PHE A 50 29.47 14.71 -7.43
CA PHE A 50 30.22 15.18 -6.26
C PHE A 50 29.32 15.87 -5.23
N VAL A 51 28.51 16.85 -5.64
CA VAL A 51 27.61 17.58 -4.72
C VAL A 51 26.57 16.62 -4.11
N LYS A 52 26.03 15.69 -4.91
CA LYS A 52 25.11 14.63 -4.46
C LYS A 52 25.76 13.73 -3.41
N ARG A 53 27.02 13.33 -3.59
CA ARG A 53 27.80 12.55 -2.61
C ARG A 53 27.99 13.32 -1.30
N VAL A 54 28.25 14.63 -1.37
CA VAL A 54 28.36 15.50 -0.18
C VAL A 54 27.03 15.55 0.58
N ILE A 55 25.93 15.91 -0.08
CA ILE A 55 24.59 16.02 0.54
C ILE A 55 24.14 14.68 1.16
N MET A 56 24.38 13.56 0.48
CA MET A 56 23.94 12.24 0.95
C MET A 56 24.78 11.71 2.13
N SER A 57 25.99 12.23 2.32
CA SER A 57 26.90 11.79 3.38
C SER A 57 26.30 11.95 4.79
N HIS A 58 26.63 10.99 5.67
CA HIS A 58 26.19 11.04 7.07
C HIS A 58 26.83 12.22 7.82
N LEU A 59 28.07 12.58 7.47
CA LEU A 59 28.79 13.72 8.06
C LEU A 59 28.09 15.05 7.76
N PHE A 60 27.67 15.28 6.52
CA PHE A 60 26.92 16.49 6.16
C PHE A 60 25.62 16.61 6.96
N LYS A 61 24.89 15.51 7.16
CA LYS A 61 23.68 15.48 7.98
C LYS A 61 23.97 15.80 9.46
N ILE A 62 25.03 15.24 10.04
CA ILE A 62 25.45 15.58 11.42
C ILE A 62 25.81 17.07 11.52
N ILE A 63 26.59 17.59 10.57
CA ILE A 63 27.00 19.00 10.53
C ILE A 63 25.77 19.91 10.49
N MET A 64 24.82 19.64 9.59
CA MET A 64 23.59 20.44 9.49
C MET A 64 22.71 20.34 10.75
N ILE A 65 22.58 19.16 11.36
CA ILE A 65 21.89 19.00 12.66
C ILE A 65 22.59 19.83 13.74
N SER A 66 23.92 19.75 13.84
CA SER A 66 24.71 20.50 14.81
C SER A 66 24.54 22.01 14.64
N ILE A 67 24.53 22.51 13.40
CA ILE A 67 24.31 23.92 13.09
C ILE A 67 22.89 24.37 13.49
N VAL A 68 21.87 23.54 13.26
CA VAL A 68 20.50 23.81 13.73
C VAL A 68 20.41 23.85 15.26
N SER A 69 21.04 22.89 15.95
CA SER A 69 21.07 22.86 17.43
C SER A 69 21.83 24.04 18.04
N VAL A 70 22.98 24.41 17.46
CA VAL A 70 23.74 25.59 17.88
C VAL A 70 22.95 26.86 17.61
N ASN A 71 22.29 26.99 16.46
CA ASN A 71 21.39 28.12 16.18
C ASN A 71 20.24 28.23 17.20
N ALA A 72 19.63 27.11 17.58
CA ALA A 72 18.59 27.09 18.61
C ALA A 72 19.12 27.59 19.97
N PHE A 73 20.33 27.17 20.36
CA PHE A 73 20.99 27.67 21.57
C PHE A 73 21.26 29.19 21.51
N PHE A 74 21.70 29.71 20.35
CA PHE A 74 21.83 31.15 20.15
C PHE A 74 20.49 31.89 20.29
N VAL A 75 19.38 31.36 19.75
CA VAL A 75 18.04 31.97 19.93
C VAL A 75 17.64 32.05 21.41
N VAL A 76 17.97 31.04 22.21
CA VAL A 76 17.74 31.09 23.68
C VAL A 76 18.59 32.20 24.32
N LEU A 77 19.88 32.31 24.01
CA LEU A 77 20.74 33.39 24.51
C LEU A 77 20.25 34.80 24.10
N TRP A 78 19.73 34.94 22.88
CA TRP A 78 19.19 36.22 22.38
C TRP A 78 17.81 36.60 22.93
N THR A 79 17.19 35.74 23.73
CA THR A 79 15.92 36.06 24.40
C THR A 79 16.11 36.98 25.61
N ASP A 80 17.30 36.99 26.22
CA ASP A 80 17.66 37.99 27.24
C ASP A 80 18.03 39.34 26.60
N TYR A 81 17.27 40.38 26.94
CA TYR A 81 17.51 41.75 26.49
C TYR A 81 18.89 42.29 26.87
N ASN A 82 19.41 41.92 28.05
CA ASN A 82 20.71 42.42 28.53
C ASN A 82 21.86 41.83 27.69
N THR A 83 21.85 40.50 27.50
CA THR A 83 22.80 39.79 26.63
C THR A 83 22.68 40.25 25.17
N ARG A 84 21.46 40.44 24.64
CA ARG A 84 21.24 40.89 23.25
C ARG A 84 21.72 42.32 23.01
N TYR A 85 21.62 43.22 24.00
CA TYR A 85 22.15 44.57 23.88
C TYR A 85 23.68 44.60 23.91
N ASN A 86 24.29 43.90 24.88
CA ASN A 86 25.75 43.89 25.06
C ASN A 86 26.49 43.21 23.88
N LEU A 87 25.87 42.20 23.24
CA LEU A 87 26.48 41.42 22.16
C LEU A 87 25.75 41.58 20.81
N PHE A 88 25.09 42.73 20.58
CA PHE A 88 24.29 43.00 19.38
C PHE A 88 24.99 42.64 18.06
N THR A 89 26.26 43.02 17.91
CA THR A 89 27.06 42.74 16.70
C THR A 89 27.28 41.23 16.49
N LEU A 90 27.49 40.45 17.55
CA LEU A 90 27.63 38.99 17.45
C LEU A 90 26.30 38.33 17.10
N CYS A 91 25.18 38.86 17.61
CA CYS A 91 23.84 38.42 17.24
C CYS A 91 23.60 38.55 15.73
N GLU A 92 23.75 39.76 15.16
CA GLU A 92 23.48 40.03 13.75
C GLU A 92 24.45 39.29 12.80
N VAL A 93 25.73 39.13 13.18
CA VAL A 93 26.70 38.31 12.43
C VAL A 93 26.35 36.81 12.50
N SER A 94 25.96 36.29 13.67
CA SER A 94 25.59 34.88 13.82
C SER A 94 24.37 34.54 12.97
N GLU A 95 23.33 35.38 12.98
CA GLU A 95 22.13 35.21 12.16
C GLU A 95 22.47 35.14 10.67
N LEU A 96 23.32 36.07 10.18
CA LEU A 96 23.76 36.10 8.79
C LEU A 96 24.51 34.82 8.39
N ILE A 97 25.39 34.30 9.25
CA ILE A 97 26.11 33.03 9.02
C ILE A 97 25.11 31.87 8.91
N PHE A 98 24.15 31.75 9.84
CA PHE A 98 23.15 30.68 9.78
C PHE A 98 22.27 30.77 8.53
N VAL A 99 21.80 31.98 8.16
CA VAL A 99 21.04 32.20 6.91
C VAL A 99 21.86 31.79 5.68
N SER A 100 23.13 32.17 5.62
CA SER A 100 24.05 31.82 4.52
C SER A 100 24.23 30.31 4.40
N ILE A 101 24.42 29.60 5.52
CA ILE A 101 24.57 28.14 5.54
C ILE A 101 23.29 27.48 5.00
N TYR A 102 22.11 27.83 5.53
CA TYR A 102 20.84 27.24 5.10
C TYR A 102 20.53 27.54 3.62
N SER A 103 20.87 28.74 3.14
CA SER A 103 20.72 29.11 1.73
C SER A 103 21.68 28.33 0.83
N SER A 104 22.93 28.13 1.25
CA SER A 104 23.92 27.34 0.49
C SER A 104 23.50 25.87 0.34
N GLU A 105 23.00 25.27 1.41
CA GLU A 105 22.53 23.88 1.44
C GLU A 105 21.30 23.67 0.55
N PHE A 106 20.37 24.64 0.54
CA PHE A 106 19.26 24.68 -0.42
C PHE A 106 19.73 24.78 -1.86
N CYS A 107 20.66 25.69 -2.17
CA CYS A 107 21.22 25.83 -3.50
C CYS A 107 21.89 24.53 -3.96
N MET A 108 22.60 23.82 -3.07
CA MET A 108 23.18 22.50 -3.37
C MET A 108 22.10 21.44 -3.68
N LYS A 109 21.04 21.35 -2.87
CA LYS A 109 19.91 20.42 -3.10
C LYS A 109 19.18 20.69 -4.42
N LEU A 110 18.82 21.95 -4.65
CA LEU A 110 18.15 22.39 -5.89
C LEU A 110 19.07 22.20 -7.11
N TYR A 111 20.39 22.33 -6.92
CA TYR A 111 21.36 22.03 -7.97
C TYR A 111 21.43 20.54 -8.31
N VAL A 112 21.35 19.63 -7.33
CA VAL A 112 21.48 18.19 -7.62
C VAL A 112 20.29 17.62 -8.39
N ASP A 113 19.04 17.92 -7.99
CA ASP A 113 17.84 17.31 -8.58
C ASP A 113 16.68 18.32 -8.76
N PRO A 114 16.80 19.33 -9.65
CA PRO A 114 15.88 20.47 -9.72
C PRO A 114 14.41 20.11 -10.05
N ILE A 115 14.14 18.94 -10.63
CA ILE A 115 12.78 18.49 -10.99
C ILE A 115 12.18 17.61 -9.88
N ASN A 116 12.95 16.65 -9.36
CA ASN A 116 12.48 15.75 -8.30
C ASN A 116 12.40 16.45 -6.94
N TYR A 117 13.16 17.52 -6.72
CA TYR A 117 13.12 18.33 -5.50
C TYR A 117 11.70 18.80 -5.15
N TRP A 118 10.91 19.25 -6.14
CA TRP A 118 9.53 19.73 -5.94
C TRP A 118 8.51 18.62 -5.65
N LYS A 119 8.85 17.34 -5.87
CA LYS A 119 7.96 16.20 -5.62
C LYS A 119 8.05 15.65 -4.19
N ASP A 120 9.11 15.96 -3.47
CA ASP A 120 9.33 15.52 -2.09
C ASP A 120 8.77 16.56 -1.10
N GLY A 121 7.76 16.17 -0.31
CA GLY A 121 7.16 17.04 0.70
C GLY A 121 8.14 17.54 1.76
N TYR A 122 9.21 16.80 2.05
CA TYR A 122 10.25 17.24 3.01
C TYR A 122 11.16 18.32 2.44
N ASN A 123 11.33 18.37 1.11
CA ASN A 123 12.03 19.44 0.41
C ASN A 123 11.15 20.69 0.27
N LEU A 124 9.83 20.53 0.17
CA LEU A 124 8.88 21.64 0.24
C LEU A 124 8.90 22.35 1.60
N LEU A 125 8.98 21.60 2.71
CA LEU A 125 9.18 22.18 4.06
C LEU A 125 10.47 23.00 4.14
N ASP A 126 11.54 22.55 3.49
CA ASP A 126 12.83 23.26 3.46
C ASP A 126 12.71 24.62 2.74
N ILE A 127 11.98 24.68 1.61
CA ILE A 127 11.64 25.95 0.94
C ILE A 127 10.88 26.89 1.89
N ILE A 128 9.84 26.39 2.57
CA ILE A 128 9.00 27.18 3.49
C ILE A 128 9.86 27.78 4.61
N ILE A 129 10.78 26.99 5.18
CA ILE A 129 11.71 27.45 6.22
C ILE A 129 12.64 28.55 5.70
N ILE A 130 13.13 28.46 4.46
CA ILE A 130 14.00 29.49 3.86
C ILE A 130 13.23 30.79 3.61
N ILE A 131 11.99 30.70 3.14
CA ILE A 131 11.10 31.87 3.00
C ILE A 131 10.93 32.53 4.37
N ILE A 132 10.58 31.76 5.41
CA ILE A 132 10.46 32.24 6.80
C ILE A 132 11.73 32.97 7.27
N ILE A 133 12.91 32.40 7.02
CA ILE A 133 14.19 33.00 7.42
C ILE A 133 14.45 34.33 6.68
N PHE A 134 14.00 34.45 5.43
CA PHE A 134 14.24 35.61 4.56
C PHE A 134 13.24 36.77 4.75
N ILE A 135 12.07 36.52 5.37
CA ILE A 135 11.05 37.54 5.69
C ILE A 135 11.64 38.72 6.51
N PRO A 136 12.25 38.52 7.70
CA PRO A 136 12.72 39.65 8.52
C PRO A 136 13.86 40.44 7.82
N TYR A 137 14.75 39.76 7.09
CA TYR A 137 15.80 40.42 6.30
C TYR A 137 15.22 41.33 5.20
N SER A 138 14.21 40.82 4.48
CA SER A 138 13.50 41.61 3.45
C SER A 138 12.74 42.79 4.06
N LEU A 139 12.00 42.56 5.15
CA LEU A 139 11.25 43.63 5.84
C LEU A 139 12.16 44.73 6.37
N ARG A 140 13.28 44.39 7.02
CA ARG A 140 14.27 45.34 7.53
C ARG A 140 14.88 46.19 6.41
N LYS A 141 15.09 45.60 5.21
CA LYS A 141 15.61 46.30 4.02
C LYS A 141 14.58 47.22 3.35
N PHE A 142 13.31 46.83 3.26
CA PHE A 142 12.28 47.59 2.54
C PHE A 142 11.52 48.62 3.39
N LYS A 143 11.32 48.38 4.69
CA LYS A 143 10.47 49.23 5.57
C LYS A 143 11.21 49.87 6.75
N GLY A 144 12.51 49.64 6.90
CA GLY A 144 13.33 50.21 7.97
C GLY A 144 13.11 49.56 9.35
N LYS A 145 13.87 50.02 10.36
CA LYS A 145 13.91 49.41 11.71
C LYS A 145 12.68 49.68 12.60
N HIS A 146 11.68 50.45 12.16
CA HIS A 146 10.52 50.86 12.98
C HIS A 146 9.18 50.35 12.43
N TYR A 147 9.13 49.08 12.03
CA TYR A 147 7.86 48.44 11.68
C TYR A 147 7.33 47.66 12.89
N PRO A 148 6.11 47.93 13.41
CA PRO A 148 5.63 47.32 14.67
C PRO A 148 5.48 45.79 14.57
N TYR A 149 5.31 45.26 13.36
CA TYR A 149 5.22 43.82 13.11
C TYR A 149 6.58 43.11 12.97
N LEU A 150 7.73 43.81 13.12
CA LEU A 150 9.05 43.16 13.06
C LEU A 150 9.19 42.10 14.16
N ASN A 151 8.68 42.37 15.37
CA ASN A 151 8.70 41.45 16.51
C ASN A 151 8.02 40.10 16.18
N ILE A 152 6.95 40.14 15.37
CA ILE A 152 6.25 38.93 14.91
C ILE A 152 7.10 38.18 13.87
N ALA A 153 7.72 38.90 12.93
CA ALA A 153 8.61 38.30 11.93
C ALA A 153 9.86 37.65 12.57
N ASP A 154 10.46 38.30 13.56
CA ASP A 154 11.57 37.78 14.36
C ASP A 154 11.13 36.51 15.13
N GLY A 155 9.93 36.51 15.72
CA GLY A 155 9.35 35.34 16.39
C GLY A 155 9.09 34.15 15.44
N ILE A 156 8.52 34.41 14.25
CA ILE A 156 8.30 33.41 13.20
C ILE A 156 9.63 32.78 12.75
N GLN A 157 10.74 33.53 12.79
CA GLN A 157 12.06 33.01 12.43
C GLN A 157 12.53 31.84 13.33
N SER A 158 12.02 31.73 14.56
CA SER A 158 12.27 30.59 15.46
C SER A 158 11.79 29.25 14.89
N LEU A 159 10.80 29.26 13.97
CA LEU A 159 10.31 28.06 13.27
C LEU A 159 11.40 27.37 12.44
N ARG A 160 12.57 27.97 12.21
CA ARG A 160 13.70 27.27 11.56
C ARG A 160 14.19 26.04 12.32
N ILE A 161 13.85 25.88 13.61
CA ILE A 161 14.08 24.63 14.36
C ILE A 161 13.38 23.43 13.70
N LEU A 162 12.28 23.65 12.98
CA LEU A 162 11.57 22.64 12.19
C LEU A 162 12.46 22.03 11.09
N LYS A 163 13.57 22.67 10.70
CA LYS A 163 14.55 22.10 9.76
C LYS A 163 15.16 20.79 10.28
N LEU A 164 15.13 20.55 11.59
CA LEU A 164 15.51 19.28 12.21
C LEU A 164 14.65 18.10 11.72
N ILE A 165 13.38 18.33 11.35
CA ILE A 165 12.50 17.33 10.72
C ILE A 165 13.11 16.79 9.42
N THR A 166 13.73 17.68 8.63
CA THR A 166 14.34 17.31 7.35
C THR A 166 15.58 16.41 7.52
N TYR A 167 16.17 16.30 8.73
CA TYR A 167 17.30 15.41 9.00
C TYR A 167 16.99 14.22 9.90
N SER A 168 16.11 14.36 10.90
CA SER A 168 15.82 13.29 11.86
C SER A 168 14.76 12.31 11.34
N ARG A 169 15.18 11.07 11.03
CA ARG A 169 14.26 9.98 10.66
C ARG A 169 13.18 9.74 11.73
N GLY A 170 13.54 9.82 13.02
CA GLY A 170 12.60 9.64 14.13
C GLY A 170 11.47 10.67 14.10
N ILE A 171 11.80 11.95 13.92
CA ILE A 171 10.80 13.02 13.85
C ILE A 171 9.93 12.87 12.58
N ARG A 172 10.51 12.50 11.44
CA ARG A 172 9.74 12.17 10.22
C ARG A 172 8.74 11.05 10.45
N THR A 173 9.14 9.96 11.12
CA THR A 173 8.24 8.85 11.46
C THR A 173 7.10 9.31 12.36
N LEU A 174 7.38 10.10 13.40
CA LEU A 174 6.37 10.65 14.31
C LEU A 174 5.37 11.55 13.56
N ILE A 175 5.86 12.48 12.73
CA ILE A 175 5.00 13.38 11.94
C ILE A 175 4.18 12.60 10.90
N THR A 176 4.74 11.55 10.29
CA THR A 176 3.99 10.69 9.37
C THR A 176 2.88 9.94 10.10
N ALA A 177 3.13 9.42 11.29
CA ALA A 177 2.11 8.77 12.12
C ALA A 177 1.00 9.75 12.56
N VAL A 178 1.37 10.96 12.99
CA VAL A 178 0.39 12.03 13.31
C VAL A 178 -0.40 12.45 12.07
N GLY A 179 0.23 12.51 10.89
CA GLY A 179 -0.45 12.82 9.62
C GLY A 179 -1.48 11.76 9.21
N GLN A 180 -1.21 10.48 9.51
CA GLN A 180 -2.14 9.38 9.27
C GLN A 180 -3.39 9.48 10.17
N THR A 181 -3.24 9.90 11.44
CA THR A 181 -4.39 10.07 12.35
C THR A 181 -5.13 11.40 12.13
N ALA A 182 -4.43 12.43 11.64
CA ALA A 182 -4.98 13.76 11.43
C ALA A 182 -6.19 13.78 10.46
N TYR A 183 -6.21 12.94 9.42
CA TYR A 183 -7.35 12.87 8.50
C TYR A 183 -8.63 12.39 9.19
N THR A 184 -8.52 11.36 10.02
CA THR A 184 -9.63 10.83 10.83
C THR A 184 -10.13 11.87 11.83
N VAL A 185 -9.21 12.54 12.51
CA VAL A 185 -9.52 13.59 13.49
C VAL A 185 -10.14 14.84 12.84
N ALA A 186 -9.70 15.21 11.63
CA ALA A 186 -10.17 16.41 10.93
C ALA A 186 -11.69 16.43 10.72
N SER A 187 -12.29 15.28 10.38
CA SER A 187 -13.76 15.15 10.22
C SER A 187 -14.51 15.53 11.50
N VAL A 188 -13.96 15.20 12.67
CA VAL A 188 -14.60 15.50 13.97
C VAL A 188 -14.29 16.91 14.44
N ILE A 189 -13.11 17.46 14.13
CA ILE A 189 -12.82 18.88 14.32
C ILE A 189 -13.78 19.76 13.50
N ILE A 190 -14.11 19.37 12.27
CA ILE A 190 -15.12 20.07 11.44
C ILE A 190 -16.50 20.02 12.10
N LEU A 191 -16.92 18.86 12.64
CA LEU A 191 -18.18 18.73 13.38
C LEU A 191 -18.20 19.63 14.64
N LEU A 192 -17.11 19.66 15.41
CA LEU A 192 -16.96 20.53 16.56
C LEU A 192 -16.99 22.02 16.16
N PHE A 193 -16.35 22.39 15.05
CA PHE A 193 -16.36 23.76 14.53
C PHE A 193 -17.78 24.20 14.10
N VAL A 194 -18.57 23.31 13.48
CA VAL A 194 -19.98 23.58 13.14
C VAL A 194 -20.82 23.73 14.41
N LEU A 195 -20.63 22.87 15.42
CA LEU A 195 -21.29 23.00 16.73
C LEU A 195 -20.95 24.35 17.39
N MET A 196 -19.66 24.70 17.43
CA MET A 196 -19.19 26.00 17.95
C MET A 196 -19.78 27.17 17.17
N PHE A 197 -19.87 27.11 15.83
CA PHE A 197 -20.47 28.18 15.01
C PHE A 197 -21.93 28.44 15.39
N ILE A 198 -22.73 27.38 15.54
CA ILE A 198 -24.13 27.47 15.95
C ILE A 198 -24.25 28.10 17.35
N PHE A 199 -23.45 27.62 18.30
CA PHE A 199 -23.44 28.15 19.67
C PHE A 199 -22.84 29.55 19.77
N ALA A 200 -21.93 29.95 18.89
CA ALA A 200 -21.33 31.29 18.86
C ALA A 200 -22.35 32.34 18.43
N ILE A 201 -23.15 32.03 17.40
CA ILE A 201 -24.29 32.88 17.00
C ILE A 201 -25.34 32.91 18.10
N LEU A 202 -25.69 31.75 18.68
CA LEU A 202 -26.69 31.68 19.74
C LEU A 202 -26.27 32.48 20.99
N GLY A 203 -25.03 32.33 21.44
CA GLY A 203 -24.49 33.07 22.57
C GLY A 203 -24.31 34.56 22.29
N PHE A 204 -23.92 34.96 21.07
CA PHE A 204 -23.96 36.37 20.64
C PHE A 204 -25.39 36.95 20.73
N CYS A 205 -26.40 36.22 20.26
CA CYS A 205 -27.80 36.67 20.31
C CYS A 205 -28.39 36.70 21.74
N LEU A 206 -28.00 35.77 22.62
CA LEU A 206 -28.51 35.66 23.99
C LEU A 206 -27.76 36.54 24.99
N PHE A 207 -26.44 36.67 24.83
CA PHE A 207 -25.54 37.26 25.83
C PHE A 207 -24.66 38.38 25.27
N GLY A 208 -24.65 38.67 23.96
CA GLY A 208 -23.84 39.74 23.36
C GLY A 208 -24.41 41.15 23.52
N VAL A 209 -25.55 41.33 24.18
CA VAL A 209 -26.24 42.64 24.36
C VAL A 209 -25.36 43.59 25.20
N PRO A 210 -24.98 44.78 24.69
CA PRO A 210 -24.00 45.65 25.38
C PRO A 210 -24.39 46.07 26.81
N ASP A 211 -25.66 46.39 27.06
CA ASP A 211 -26.10 47.01 28.31
C ASP A 211 -26.44 46.01 29.44
N ARG A 212 -26.63 44.73 29.11
CA ARG A 212 -27.13 43.69 30.06
C ARG A 212 -26.49 42.32 29.90
N GLY A 213 -25.85 42.05 28.77
CA GLY A 213 -25.12 40.83 28.50
C GLY A 213 -23.67 40.90 28.97
N ASP A 214 -22.82 40.16 28.29
CA ASP A 214 -21.38 40.11 28.48
C ASP A 214 -20.66 40.26 27.13
N PRO A 215 -20.43 41.52 26.68
CA PRO A 215 -19.77 41.79 25.41
C PRO A 215 -18.29 41.37 25.39
N ASN A 216 -17.66 41.12 26.54
CA ASN A 216 -16.27 40.68 26.61
C ASN A 216 -16.08 39.22 26.19
N ASN A 217 -17.13 38.40 26.29
CA ASN A 217 -17.12 37.00 25.86
C ASN A 217 -18.04 36.74 24.65
N TRP A 218 -19.07 37.58 24.44
CA TRP A 218 -20.11 37.36 23.42
C TRP A 218 -20.34 38.56 22.48
N GLY A 219 -19.55 39.63 22.56
CA GLY A 219 -19.77 40.87 21.80
C GLY A 219 -19.42 40.82 20.31
N ASN A 220 -18.75 39.76 19.85
CA ASN A 220 -18.59 39.44 18.43
C ASN A 220 -18.31 37.94 18.23
N LEU A 221 -18.43 37.46 16.99
CA LEU A 221 -18.29 36.05 16.65
C LEU A 221 -16.90 35.48 17.01
N ALA A 222 -15.81 36.23 16.77
CA ALA A 222 -14.45 35.73 17.02
C ALA A 222 -14.16 35.55 18.53
N VAL A 223 -14.65 36.47 19.35
CA VAL A 223 -14.56 36.38 20.81
C VAL A 223 -15.45 35.27 21.35
N ALA A 224 -16.68 35.11 20.82
CA ALA A 224 -17.56 33.99 21.16
C ALA A 224 -16.95 32.62 20.80
N PHE A 225 -16.24 32.52 19.66
CA PHE A 225 -15.47 31.32 19.32
C PHE A 225 -14.35 31.00 20.33
N PHE A 226 -13.67 32.03 20.86
CA PHE A 226 -12.63 31.84 21.88
C PHE A 226 -13.24 31.38 23.21
N THR A 227 -14.33 31.99 23.67
CA THR A 227 -15.11 31.54 24.85
C THR A 227 -15.56 30.09 24.70
N LEU A 228 -16.14 29.72 23.56
CA LEU A 228 -16.60 28.36 23.29
C LEU A 228 -15.44 27.36 23.16
N PHE A 229 -14.25 27.79 22.76
CA PHE A 229 -13.07 26.93 22.73
C PHE A 229 -12.67 26.54 24.17
N SER A 230 -12.62 27.49 25.09
CA SER A 230 -12.39 27.25 26.52
C SER A 230 -13.45 26.32 27.12
N LEU A 231 -14.73 26.57 26.80
CA LEU A 231 -15.83 25.71 27.25
C LEU A 231 -15.76 24.29 26.66
N ALA A 232 -15.27 24.12 25.43
CA ALA A 232 -15.12 22.81 24.80
C ALA A 232 -14.00 21.97 25.43
N THR A 233 -12.98 22.62 26.00
CA THR A 233 -11.96 21.98 26.84
C THR A 233 -12.37 21.86 28.31
N VAL A 234 -13.58 22.31 28.68
CA VAL A 234 -14.10 22.37 30.06
C VAL A 234 -13.18 23.19 30.98
N ASP A 235 -12.57 24.25 30.44
CA ASP A 235 -11.67 25.16 31.15
C ASP A 235 -12.34 26.52 31.39
N GLY A 236 -12.14 27.09 32.58
CA GLY A 236 -12.70 28.38 33.01
C GLY A 236 -14.24 28.49 33.06
N TRP A 237 -14.98 27.37 32.87
CA TRP A 237 -16.43 27.41 32.70
C TRP A 237 -17.20 27.85 33.95
N THR A 238 -16.68 27.57 35.15
CA THR A 238 -17.26 27.98 36.43
C THR A 238 -17.28 29.49 36.57
N ASP A 239 -16.17 30.13 36.21
CA ASP A 239 -15.92 31.55 36.40
C ASP A 239 -16.74 32.36 35.38
N LEU A 240 -16.84 31.85 34.15
CA LEU A 240 -17.78 32.36 33.15
C LEU A 240 -19.23 32.24 33.62
N GLN A 241 -19.60 31.10 34.20
CA GLN A 241 -20.96 30.87 34.69
C GLN A 241 -21.31 31.76 35.88
N GLU A 242 -20.38 32.02 36.80
CA GLU A 242 -20.53 32.98 37.90
C GLU A 242 -20.74 34.41 37.36
N GLN A 243 -19.97 34.82 36.34
CA GLN A 243 -20.13 36.13 35.71
C GLN A 243 -21.49 36.29 34.98
N LEU A 244 -22.02 35.22 34.39
CA LEU A 244 -23.34 35.19 33.74
C LEU A 244 -24.49 35.15 34.78
N ASP A 245 -24.32 34.39 35.87
CA ASP A 245 -25.26 34.29 36.98
C ASP A 245 -25.42 35.63 37.72
N ASN A 246 -24.31 36.33 37.98
CA ASN A 246 -24.31 37.67 38.58
C ASN A 246 -25.04 38.72 37.73
N ARG A 247 -25.26 38.45 36.44
CA ARG A 247 -26.04 39.28 35.51
C ARG A 247 -27.52 38.84 35.40
N ASN A 248 -27.96 37.88 36.23
CA ASN A 248 -29.29 37.27 36.22
C ASN A 248 -29.69 36.62 34.88
N LEU A 249 -28.72 36.14 34.10
CA LEU A 249 -28.96 35.50 32.80
C LEU A 249 -29.39 34.03 32.99
N ALA A 250 -30.64 33.79 33.40
CA ALA A 250 -31.13 32.45 33.78
C ALA A 250 -30.97 31.36 32.69
N LEU A 251 -30.95 31.73 31.41
CA LEU A 251 -30.72 30.80 30.29
C LEU A 251 -29.25 30.37 30.14
N SER A 252 -28.30 31.08 30.76
CA SER A 252 -26.86 30.80 30.64
C SER A 252 -26.49 29.41 31.16
N ARG A 253 -26.97 29.03 32.36
CA ARG A 253 -26.70 27.71 32.95
C ARG A 253 -27.06 26.57 32.00
N ALA A 254 -28.25 26.63 31.42
CA ALA A 254 -28.71 25.63 30.45
C ALA A 254 -27.86 25.65 29.17
N PHE A 255 -27.57 26.83 28.61
CA PHE A 255 -26.70 26.98 27.45
C PHE A 255 -25.30 26.39 27.67
N THR A 256 -24.63 26.76 28.76
CA THR A 256 -23.28 26.32 29.11
C THR A 256 -23.23 24.80 29.33
N ILE A 257 -24.16 24.25 30.12
CA ILE A 257 -24.21 22.81 30.40
C ILE A 257 -24.51 22.01 29.12
N ILE A 258 -25.47 22.44 28.30
CA ILE A 258 -25.80 21.75 27.03
C ILE A 258 -24.62 21.81 26.07
N PHE A 259 -23.93 22.95 25.95
CA PHE A 259 -22.74 23.06 25.12
C PHE A 259 -21.62 22.14 25.60
N ILE A 260 -21.29 22.14 26.90
CA ILE A 260 -20.25 21.28 27.48
C ILE A 260 -20.58 19.80 27.24
N LEU A 261 -21.83 19.39 27.45
CA LEU A 261 -22.25 18.00 27.20
C LEU A 261 -22.13 17.61 25.72
N LEU A 262 -22.55 18.47 24.79
CA LEU A 262 -22.43 18.21 23.35
C LEU A 262 -20.97 18.21 22.88
N ALA A 263 -20.16 19.18 23.32
CA ALA A 263 -18.73 19.25 22.99
C ALA A 263 -17.96 18.04 23.56
N SER A 264 -18.23 17.67 24.81
CA SER A 264 -17.67 16.47 25.45
C SER A 264 -18.09 15.19 24.72
N PHE A 265 -19.35 15.09 24.29
CA PHE A 265 -19.83 13.97 23.50
C PHE A 265 -19.14 13.87 22.12
N VAL A 266 -18.92 15.01 21.45
CA VAL A 266 -18.16 15.06 20.19
C VAL A 266 -16.69 14.66 20.40
N PHE A 267 -16.04 15.14 21.47
CA PHE A 267 -14.67 14.74 21.84
C PHE A 267 -14.57 13.25 22.18
N LEU A 268 -15.51 12.71 22.96
CA LEU A 268 -15.56 11.28 23.27
C LEU A 268 -15.80 10.44 22.00
N SER A 269 -16.68 10.90 21.12
CA SER A 269 -16.95 10.27 19.82
C SER A 269 -15.72 10.29 18.92
N MET A 270 -14.91 11.36 18.96
CA MET A 270 -13.61 11.42 18.29
C MET A 270 -12.66 10.33 18.82
N PHE A 271 -12.52 10.24 20.14
CA PHE A 271 -11.62 9.28 20.79
C PHE A 271 -12.04 7.83 20.50
N VAL A 272 -13.34 7.52 20.63
CA VAL A 272 -13.90 6.20 20.32
C VAL A 272 -13.74 5.88 18.83
N GLY A 273 -14.02 6.81 17.91
CA GLY A 273 -13.87 6.59 16.47
C GLY A 273 -12.41 6.33 16.07
N VAL A 274 -11.47 7.15 16.57
CA VAL A 274 -10.03 6.97 16.33
C VAL A 274 -9.52 5.65 16.92
N MET A 275 -9.95 5.30 18.14
CA MET A 275 -9.60 4.02 18.77
C MET A 275 -10.13 2.82 17.99
N ILE A 276 -11.39 2.87 17.54
CA ILE A 276 -12.00 1.79 16.73
C ILE A 276 -11.22 1.60 15.43
N ILE A 277 -10.94 2.67 14.69
CA ILE A 277 -10.20 2.59 13.42
C ILE A 277 -8.80 2.00 13.63
N HIS A 278 -8.05 2.45 14.65
CA HIS A 278 -6.74 1.87 14.96
C HIS A 278 -6.81 0.42 15.43
N THR A 279 -7.85 0.05 16.17
CA THR A 279 -8.04 -1.33 16.66
C THR A 279 -8.41 -2.24 15.50
N GLU A 280 -9.32 -1.81 14.62
CA GLU A 280 -9.74 -2.52 13.42
C GLU A 280 -8.58 -2.71 12.44
N ASP A 281 -7.77 -1.68 12.17
CA ASP A 281 -6.57 -1.78 11.34
C ASP A 281 -5.52 -2.71 11.96
N SER A 282 -5.37 -2.69 13.29
CA SER A 282 -4.46 -3.58 14.03
C SER A 282 -4.92 -5.04 13.95
N ILE A 283 -6.22 -5.31 14.12
CA ILE A 283 -6.81 -6.65 13.95
C ILE A 283 -6.64 -7.13 12.51
N LYS A 284 -7.01 -6.34 11.50
CA LYS A 284 -6.82 -6.67 10.08
C LYS A 284 -5.36 -6.86 9.70
N LYS A 285 -4.41 -6.21 10.39
CA LYS A 285 -2.97 -6.44 10.20
C LYS A 285 -2.55 -7.77 10.82
N PHE A 286 -2.95 -8.04 12.06
CA PHE A 286 -2.69 -9.30 12.75
C PHE A 286 -3.27 -10.52 12.00
N GLU A 287 -4.50 -10.44 11.51
CA GLU A 287 -5.11 -11.49 10.69
C GLU A 287 -4.34 -11.77 9.40
N ARG A 288 -3.82 -10.73 8.72
CA ARG A 288 -2.99 -10.88 7.52
C ARG A 288 -1.63 -11.51 7.83
N GLU A 289 -1.00 -11.11 8.93
CA GLU A 289 0.27 -11.70 9.38
C GLU A 289 0.09 -13.19 9.72
N LEU A 290 -0.98 -13.54 10.45
CA LEU A 290 -1.32 -14.90 10.83
C LEU A 290 -1.72 -15.76 9.61
N MET A 291 -2.45 -15.20 8.64
CA MET A 291 -2.72 -15.88 7.36
C MET A 291 -1.43 -16.12 6.56
N ALA A 292 -0.51 -15.15 6.51
CA ALA A 292 0.77 -15.31 5.83
C ALA A 292 1.63 -16.42 6.48
N GLU A 293 1.69 -16.47 7.81
CA GLU A 293 2.40 -17.52 8.57
C GLU A 293 1.81 -18.92 8.32
N ARG A 294 0.47 -19.05 8.27
CA ARG A 294 -0.21 -20.29 7.84
C ARG A 294 0.11 -20.67 6.39
N HIS A 295 0.20 -19.70 5.48
CA HIS A 295 0.55 -19.99 4.09
C HIS A 295 2.01 -20.45 3.95
N VAL A 296 2.95 -19.87 4.71
CA VAL A 296 4.35 -20.32 4.73
C VAL A 296 4.46 -21.75 5.27
N THR A 297 3.88 -22.04 6.43
CA THR A 297 3.90 -23.39 7.02
C THR A 297 3.27 -24.45 6.11
N LEU A 298 2.12 -24.16 5.49
CA LEU A 298 1.51 -25.06 4.49
C LEU A 298 2.37 -25.25 3.23
N MET A 299 3.12 -24.22 2.80
CA MET A 299 4.06 -24.37 1.69
C MET A 299 5.28 -25.24 2.07
N GLU A 300 5.81 -25.11 3.29
CA GLU A 300 6.89 -25.94 3.81
C GLU A 300 6.45 -27.41 3.92
N GLU A 301 5.28 -27.68 4.51
CA GLU A 301 4.70 -29.03 4.56
C GLU A 301 4.49 -29.62 3.16
N LYS A 302 3.92 -28.84 2.22
CA LYS A 302 3.75 -29.27 0.83
C LYS A 302 5.10 -29.59 0.17
N GLN A 303 6.14 -28.78 0.39
CA GLN A 303 7.47 -29.06 -0.15
C GLN A 303 8.07 -30.36 0.40
N VAL A 304 7.90 -30.63 1.70
CA VAL A 304 8.35 -31.90 2.32
C VAL A 304 7.63 -33.10 1.72
N ILE A 305 6.31 -33.02 1.50
CA ILE A 305 5.50 -34.09 0.89
C ILE A 305 5.93 -34.32 -0.56
N VAL A 306 6.02 -33.26 -1.38
CA VAL A 306 6.44 -33.36 -2.79
C VAL A 306 7.84 -33.95 -2.92
N LYS A 307 8.78 -33.54 -2.05
CA LYS A 307 10.15 -34.09 -2.05
C LYS A 307 10.14 -35.59 -1.71
N ARG A 308 9.36 -36.03 -0.72
CA ARG A 308 9.20 -37.46 -0.38
C ARG A 308 8.64 -38.26 -1.57
N GLN A 309 7.58 -37.75 -2.22
CA GLN A 309 6.99 -38.38 -3.40
C GLN A 309 8.01 -38.50 -4.54
N GLN A 310 8.79 -37.45 -4.82
CA GLN A 310 9.82 -37.47 -5.86
C GLN A 310 10.95 -38.48 -5.56
N GLU A 311 11.38 -38.60 -4.30
CA GLU A 311 12.37 -39.59 -3.87
C GLU A 311 11.84 -41.03 -4.03
N GLU A 312 10.57 -41.29 -3.72
CA GLU A 312 9.96 -42.62 -3.90
C GLU A 312 9.75 -43.00 -5.37
N VAL A 313 9.23 -42.09 -6.21
CA VAL A 313 9.13 -42.32 -7.66
C VAL A 313 10.50 -42.64 -8.25
N SER A 314 11.55 -41.91 -7.82
CA SER A 314 12.93 -42.15 -8.24
C SER A 314 13.44 -43.53 -7.81
N ARG A 315 13.11 -44.00 -6.59
CA ARG A 315 13.44 -45.36 -6.13
C ARG A 315 12.72 -46.43 -6.96
N LEU A 316 11.42 -46.27 -7.19
CA LEU A 316 10.61 -47.24 -7.95
C LEU A 316 11.13 -47.40 -9.39
N MET A 317 11.47 -46.30 -10.07
CA MET A 317 12.12 -46.35 -11.39
C MET A 317 13.49 -47.03 -11.37
N GLN A 318 14.30 -46.83 -10.32
CA GLN A 318 15.58 -47.53 -10.19
C GLN A 318 15.42 -49.03 -9.95
N THR A 319 14.40 -49.46 -9.20
CA THR A 319 14.09 -50.89 -8.99
C THR A 319 13.72 -51.56 -10.31
N GLN A 320 12.82 -50.95 -11.10
CA GLN A 320 12.46 -51.43 -12.43
C GLN A 320 13.71 -51.56 -13.34
N LYS A 321 14.59 -50.54 -13.33
CA LYS A 321 15.81 -50.52 -14.14
C LYS A 321 16.88 -51.55 -13.72
N LYS A 322 16.76 -52.14 -12.53
CA LYS A 322 17.66 -53.21 -12.02
C LYS A 322 17.22 -54.63 -12.42
N GLY A 323 16.14 -54.79 -13.18
CA GLY A 323 15.77 -56.08 -13.80
C GLY A 323 14.76 -56.92 -13.02
N ASP A 324 14.19 -56.40 -11.94
CA ASP A 324 13.01 -56.99 -11.31
C ASP A 324 11.78 -56.61 -12.17
N TYR A 325 11.33 -57.54 -13.02
CA TYR A 325 10.20 -57.34 -13.94
C TYR A 325 8.85 -57.35 -13.19
N LYS A 326 8.57 -56.27 -12.46
CA LYS A 326 7.22 -55.93 -11.98
C LYS A 326 6.49 -55.16 -13.08
N SER A 327 5.22 -55.54 -13.33
CA SER A 327 4.36 -54.81 -14.27
C SER A 327 4.18 -53.36 -13.82
N PHE A 328 4.01 -52.43 -14.77
CA PHE A 328 3.76 -51.02 -14.47
C PHE A 328 2.56 -50.84 -13.53
N SER A 329 1.52 -51.68 -13.69
CA SER A 329 0.36 -51.74 -12.80
C SER A 329 0.75 -51.99 -11.33
N GLU A 330 1.66 -52.94 -11.09
CA GLU A 330 2.15 -53.27 -9.74
C GLU A 330 2.99 -52.14 -9.14
N LEU A 331 3.71 -51.37 -9.96
CA LEU A 331 4.46 -50.20 -9.54
C LEU A 331 3.51 -49.07 -9.09
N VAL A 332 2.45 -48.80 -9.86
CA VAL A 332 1.39 -47.85 -9.51
C VAL A 332 0.67 -48.27 -8.23
N GLU A 333 0.37 -49.56 -8.06
CA GLU A 333 -0.32 -50.06 -6.86
C GLU A 333 0.55 -49.97 -5.59
N ASN A 334 1.86 -50.21 -5.71
CA ASN A 334 2.78 -50.03 -4.58
C ASN A 334 2.99 -48.56 -4.22
N PHE A 335 3.02 -47.65 -5.20
CA PHE A 335 3.00 -46.21 -4.95
C PHE A 335 1.70 -45.76 -4.25
N LYS A 336 0.54 -46.24 -4.73
CA LYS A 336 -0.79 -45.99 -4.14
C LYS A 336 -0.89 -46.42 -2.67
N LYS A 337 -0.20 -47.50 -2.27
CA LYS A 337 -0.11 -47.99 -0.88
C LYS A 337 0.73 -47.11 0.05
N THR A 338 1.59 -46.24 -0.48
CA THR A 338 2.47 -45.37 0.34
C THR A 338 1.89 -43.96 0.57
N LEU A 339 0.91 -43.54 -0.24
CA LEU A 339 0.17 -42.29 -0.07
C LEU A 339 -0.72 -42.35 1.19
N ARG A 340 -0.71 -41.28 2.01
CA ARG A 340 -1.65 -41.11 3.12
C ARG A 340 -2.94 -40.44 2.63
N HIS A 341 -4.06 -40.72 3.29
CA HIS A 341 -5.36 -40.11 2.95
C HIS A 341 -5.42 -38.57 3.02
N THR A 342 -4.44 -37.92 3.63
CA THR A 342 -4.30 -36.46 3.72
C THR A 342 -3.21 -35.86 2.83
N ASP A 343 -2.45 -36.65 2.06
CA ASP A 343 -1.40 -36.12 1.19
C ASP A 343 -2.02 -35.43 -0.05
N PRO A 344 -1.75 -34.13 -0.30
CA PRO A 344 -2.27 -33.44 -1.47
C PRO A 344 -1.56 -33.90 -2.74
N MET A 345 -2.28 -34.58 -3.63
CA MET A 345 -1.75 -35.00 -4.93
C MET A 345 -1.68 -33.82 -5.90
N VAL A 346 -0.49 -33.49 -6.41
CA VAL A 346 -0.29 -32.42 -7.39
C VAL A 346 -0.77 -32.90 -8.75
N LEU A 347 -1.99 -32.51 -9.11
CA LEU A 347 -2.65 -32.77 -10.38
C LEU A 347 -2.56 -31.53 -11.27
N ASP A 348 -1.44 -31.37 -11.97
CA ASP A 348 -1.28 -30.26 -12.94
C ASP A 348 -1.96 -30.57 -14.30
N ASP A 349 -2.26 -31.85 -14.60
CA ASP A 349 -2.96 -32.25 -15.83
C ASP A 349 -3.87 -33.48 -15.61
N PHE A 350 -4.92 -33.62 -16.42
CA PHE A 350 -5.90 -34.72 -16.29
C PHE A 350 -5.27 -36.09 -16.56
N GLY A 351 -4.31 -36.12 -17.50
CA GLY A 351 -3.59 -37.33 -17.91
C GLY A 351 -2.64 -37.91 -16.85
N THR A 352 -2.32 -37.17 -15.78
CA THR A 352 -1.48 -37.66 -14.67
C THR A 352 -2.30 -38.08 -13.45
N SER A 353 -3.64 -38.13 -13.57
CA SER A 353 -4.50 -38.55 -12.46
C SER A 353 -4.53 -40.07 -12.29
N LEU A 354 -4.45 -40.54 -11.04
CA LEU A 354 -4.55 -41.98 -10.73
C LEU A 354 -5.79 -42.65 -11.36
N PRO A 355 -7.00 -42.05 -11.31
CA PRO A 355 -8.18 -42.61 -11.98
C PRO A 355 -8.05 -42.69 -13.51
N PHE A 356 -7.39 -41.71 -14.15
CA PHE A 356 -7.12 -41.78 -15.59
C PHE A 356 -6.13 -42.90 -15.93
N ILE A 357 -5.08 -43.07 -15.12
CA ILE A 357 -4.11 -44.16 -15.29
C ILE A 357 -4.79 -45.53 -15.13
N ASP A 358 -5.63 -45.71 -14.09
CA ASP A 358 -6.39 -46.94 -13.86
C ASP A 358 -7.30 -47.26 -15.08
N VAL A 359 -8.03 -46.27 -15.62
CA VAL A 359 -8.88 -46.42 -16.82
C VAL A 359 -8.07 -46.69 -18.09
N TYR A 360 -6.93 -46.01 -18.28
CA TYR A 360 -6.07 -46.17 -19.44
C TYR A 360 -5.43 -47.57 -19.48
N LEU A 361 -4.93 -48.07 -18.34
CA LEU A 361 -4.38 -49.43 -18.24
C LEU A 361 -5.46 -50.50 -18.49
N SER A 362 -6.66 -50.34 -17.93
CA SER A 362 -7.78 -51.25 -18.21
C SER A 362 -8.20 -51.23 -19.69
N THR A 363 -8.07 -50.09 -20.37
CA THR A 363 -8.35 -49.97 -21.80
C THR A 363 -7.29 -50.69 -22.64
N LEU A 364 -6.01 -50.56 -22.30
CA LEU A 364 -4.91 -51.28 -22.97
C LEU A 364 -5.05 -52.81 -22.81
N ASP A 365 -5.34 -53.30 -21.62
CA ASP A 365 -5.49 -54.74 -21.34
C ASP A 365 -6.64 -55.38 -22.16
N ASN A 366 -7.73 -54.63 -22.36
CA ASN A 366 -8.82 -55.02 -23.24
C ASN A 366 -8.46 -54.93 -24.74
N GLN A 367 -7.58 -53.99 -25.14
CA GLN A 367 -7.05 -53.92 -26.51
C GLN A 367 -6.13 -55.11 -26.81
N ASP A 368 -5.19 -55.45 -25.92
CA ASP A 368 -4.32 -56.63 -26.06
C ASP A 368 -5.14 -57.92 -26.12
N THR A 369 -6.14 -58.06 -25.24
CA THR A 369 -7.09 -59.19 -25.29
C THR A 369 -7.82 -59.29 -26.63
N THR A 370 -8.16 -58.14 -27.24
CA THR A 370 -8.82 -58.10 -28.55
C THR A 370 -7.85 -58.45 -29.68
N ILE A 371 -6.60 -57.98 -29.63
CA ILE A 371 -5.54 -58.29 -30.61
C ILE A 371 -5.21 -59.78 -30.58
N CYS A 372 -5.04 -60.39 -29.40
CA CYS A 372 -4.79 -61.83 -29.25
C CYS A 372 -5.90 -62.67 -29.91
N LYS A 373 -7.17 -62.33 -29.66
CA LYS A 373 -8.32 -63.00 -30.30
C LYS A 373 -8.34 -62.82 -31.82
N LEU A 374 -7.97 -61.64 -32.32
CA LEU A 374 -7.89 -61.38 -33.76
C LEU A 374 -6.79 -62.20 -34.43
N GLN A 375 -5.65 -62.34 -33.74
CA GLN A 375 -4.50 -63.13 -34.18
C GLN A 375 -4.80 -64.63 -34.17
N GLU A 376 -5.52 -65.12 -33.16
CA GLU A 376 -6.03 -66.49 -33.10
C GLU A 376 -6.96 -66.78 -34.28
N LEU A 377 -7.94 -65.91 -34.55
CA LEU A 377 -8.83 -66.02 -35.72
C LEU A 377 -8.06 -65.99 -37.05
N TYR A 378 -7.01 -65.18 -37.15
CA TYR A 378 -6.17 -65.11 -38.35
C TYR A 378 -5.40 -66.42 -38.57
N CYS A 379 -4.88 -67.02 -37.50
CA CYS A 379 -4.24 -68.34 -37.54
C CYS A 379 -5.23 -69.45 -37.92
N GLU A 380 -6.47 -69.44 -37.41
CA GLU A 380 -7.52 -70.38 -37.81
C GLU A 380 -7.87 -70.24 -39.29
N ILE A 381 -8.08 -69.00 -39.78
CA ILE A 381 -8.38 -68.73 -41.20
C ILE A 381 -7.21 -69.18 -42.09
N ALA A 382 -5.96 -68.92 -41.70
CA ALA A 382 -4.78 -69.39 -42.42
C ALA A 382 -4.67 -70.93 -42.44
N HIS A 383 -5.03 -71.59 -41.34
CA HIS A 383 -5.05 -73.05 -41.26
C HIS A 383 -6.15 -73.66 -42.15
N VAL A 384 -7.37 -73.12 -42.13
CA VAL A 384 -8.47 -73.54 -43.02
C VAL A 384 -8.13 -73.29 -44.49
N LEU A 385 -7.51 -72.15 -44.82
CA LEU A 385 -7.02 -71.88 -46.17
C LEU A 385 -5.94 -72.87 -46.60
N SER A 386 -5.03 -73.26 -45.72
CA SER A 386 -4.02 -74.29 -45.99
C SER A 386 -4.67 -75.63 -46.31
N LEU A 387 -5.64 -76.07 -45.51
CA LEU A 387 -6.39 -77.32 -45.72
C LEU A 387 -7.16 -77.31 -47.06
N MET A 388 -7.84 -76.21 -47.41
CA MET A 388 -8.51 -76.07 -48.70
C MET A 388 -7.55 -76.04 -49.91
N LEU A 389 -6.29 -75.64 -49.68
CA LEU A 389 -5.25 -75.64 -50.72
C LEU A 389 -4.63 -77.04 -50.90
N GLU A 390 -4.73 -77.89 -49.88
CA GLU A 390 -4.34 -79.30 -49.88
C GLU A 390 -5.43 -80.21 -50.51
N ASP A 391 -6.71 -79.87 -50.33
CA ASP A 391 -7.88 -80.54 -50.96
C ASP A 391 -8.11 -80.20 -52.44
N LEU A 392 -7.25 -79.36 -53.04
CA LEU A 392 -7.34 -78.98 -54.47
C LEU A 392 -6.87 -80.15 -55.36
N PRO A 393 -7.75 -80.79 -56.17
CA PRO A 393 -7.40 -82.02 -56.87
C PRO A 393 -6.33 -81.79 -57.95
N GLN A 394 -5.24 -82.54 -57.88
CA GLN A 394 -4.25 -82.66 -58.96
C GLN A 394 -4.92 -83.22 -60.23
N LYS A 395 -5.41 -82.34 -61.11
CA LYS A 395 -6.04 -82.76 -62.37
C LYS A 395 -5.74 -81.85 -63.56
N LYS A 396 -4.45 -81.80 -63.95
CA LYS A 396 -4.00 -81.75 -65.37
C LYS A 396 -2.46 -81.70 -65.50
N GLN A 397 -1.80 -82.86 -65.57
CA GLN A 397 -0.57 -83.04 -66.37
C GLN A 397 -0.09 -84.51 -66.47
N SER A 398 -0.78 -85.34 -67.27
CA SER A 398 -0.18 -86.51 -67.98
C SER A 398 -1.23 -87.38 -68.70
N GLN A 399 -1.76 -86.95 -69.85
CA GLN A 399 -2.29 -87.88 -70.88
C GLN A 399 -2.47 -87.15 -72.24
N SER A 400 -1.34 -86.80 -72.85
CA SER A 400 -1.28 -86.34 -74.26
C SER A 400 0.10 -86.61 -74.88
N SER A 401 0.57 -87.86 -74.81
CA SER A 401 1.76 -88.30 -75.55
C SER A 401 1.76 -89.81 -75.78
N GLU A 402 0.68 -90.34 -76.36
CA GLU A 402 0.71 -91.65 -77.02
C GLU A 402 -0.36 -91.72 -78.13
N LYS A 403 -0.02 -91.07 -79.25
CA LYS A 403 -0.62 -91.31 -80.57
C LYS A 403 0.49 -91.36 -81.63
N ALA A 404 1.31 -92.41 -81.51
CA ALA A 404 2.20 -92.90 -82.55
C ALA A 404 2.52 -94.38 -82.26
N THR A 405 2.28 -95.27 -83.23
CA THR A 405 2.29 -96.76 -83.15
C THR A 405 1.20 -97.34 -82.22
N GLU A 406 0.30 -98.25 -82.62
CA GLU A 406 -0.18 -98.67 -83.96
C GLU A 406 -1.61 -99.29 -83.84
N GLN A 407 -2.19 -99.69 -84.99
CA GLN A 407 -3.35 -100.60 -85.24
C GLN A 407 -4.64 -100.43 -84.40
#